data_AF-A0A1B6C1F7-F1
#
_entry.id   AF-A0A1B6C1F7-F1
#
_cell.length_a   1.000
_cell.length_b   1.000
_cell.length_c   1.000
_cell.angle_alpha   90.00
_cell.angle_beta   90.00
_cell.angle_gamma   90.00
#
_symmetry.space_group_name_H-M   'P 1'
#
loop_
_entity.id
_entity.type
_entity.pdbx_description
1 polymer ?
#
loop_
_entity_poly.entity_id
_entity_poly.type
_entity_poly.pdbx_seq_one_letter_code
_entity_poly.pdbx_strand_id
1 'polypeptide(L)'
;FISSLTECNGRFEGLDVISPCEFEVVLYLNQMGVFNFVDDGSLPGCAVLKLSDGRKRSMSLWVEFITASGYLSARKIRSRFQTLVAQACDKCAYRDSVKMIADTTEVKLRIRERFVVQITPSFKCSGVWPRSA
;
A
#
# COMPACT_ATOMS: atom_id res chain seq x y z
N PHE A 1 -9.87 1.11 15.39
CA PHE A 1 -9.36 0.94 14.01
C PHE A 1 -8.64 2.22 13.63
N ILE A 2 -7.34 2.18 13.34
CA ILE A 2 -6.61 3.36 12.86
C ILE A 2 -6.76 3.34 11.32
N SER A 3 -7.73 4.08 10.81
CA SER A 3 -7.85 4.36 9.37
C SER A 3 -6.82 5.41 9.00
N SER A 4 -6.05 5.21 7.93
CA SER A 4 -5.21 6.28 7.36
C SER A 4 -6.01 7.23 6.46
N LEU A 5 -7.19 6.80 5.98
CA LEU A 5 -8.11 7.66 5.25
C LEU A 5 -8.85 8.52 6.27
N THR A 6 -8.39 9.76 6.44
CA THR A 6 -8.95 10.75 7.37
C THR A 6 -9.26 12.03 6.63
N GLU A 7 -10.39 12.65 6.96
CA GLU A 7 -10.74 13.97 6.44
C GLU A 7 -10.13 15.05 7.34
N CYS A 8 -9.32 15.92 6.76
CA CYS A 8 -8.74 17.07 7.43
C CYS A 8 -8.90 18.30 6.54
N ASN A 9 -9.50 19.36 7.07
CA ASN A 9 -9.76 20.62 6.34
C ASN A 9 -10.50 20.42 5.00
N GLY A 10 -11.51 19.53 4.98
CA GLY A 10 -12.32 19.26 3.79
C GLY A 10 -11.62 18.45 2.70
N ARG A 11 -10.49 17.79 3.01
CA ARG A 11 -9.76 16.91 2.10
C ARG A 11 -9.45 15.58 2.77
N PHE A 12 -9.52 14.50 1.99
CA PHE A 12 -9.07 13.18 2.45
C PHE A 12 -7.56 13.04 2.23
N GLU A 13 -6.80 12.80 3.30
CA GLU A 13 -5.36 12.54 3.18
C GLU A 13 -5.13 11.22 2.42
N GLY A 14 -4.23 11.26 1.44
CA GLY A 14 -3.89 10.10 0.61
C GLY A 14 -4.92 9.74 -0.45
N LEU A 15 -5.93 10.58 -0.71
CA LEU A 15 -6.86 10.40 -1.83
C LEU A 15 -6.40 11.23 -3.03
N ASP A 16 -6.20 10.57 -4.16
CA ASP A 16 -5.93 11.19 -5.46
C ASP A 16 -7.11 10.97 -6.43
N VAL A 17 -7.46 12.03 -7.15
CA VAL A 17 -8.51 12.01 -8.19
C VAL A 17 -7.84 11.79 -9.54
N ILE A 18 -8.09 10.64 -10.16
CA ILE A 18 -7.57 10.31 -11.50
C ILE A 18 -8.57 10.79 -12.56
N SER A 19 -9.86 10.54 -12.34
CA SER A 19 -10.95 10.97 -13.21
C SER A 19 -12.23 11.19 -12.39
N PRO A 20 -13.33 11.72 -12.98
CA PRO A 20 -14.60 11.87 -12.27
C PRO A 20 -15.16 10.56 -11.68
N CYS A 21 -14.70 9.40 -12.16
CA CYS A 21 -15.12 8.08 -11.71
C CYS A 21 -13.98 7.20 -11.20
N GLU A 22 -12.73 7.68 -11.21
CA GLU A 22 -11.54 6.89 -10.86
C GLU A 22 -10.69 7.60 -9.81
N PHE A 23 -10.36 6.86 -8.76
CA PHE A 23 -9.65 7.39 -7.59
C PHE A 23 -8.55 6.42 -7.16
N GLU A 24 -7.51 6.97 -6.56
CA GLU A 24 -6.50 6.20 -5.83
C GLU A 24 -6.50 6.61 -4.36
N VAL A 25 -6.45 5.62 -3.47
CA VAL A 25 -6.32 5.79 -2.03
C VAL A 25 -5.02 5.17 -1.59
N VAL A 26 -4.11 5.99 -1.09
CA VAL A 26 -2.86 5.58 -0.48
C VAL A 26 -3.13 5.14 0.96
N LEU A 27 -2.96 3.84 1.22
CA LEU A 27 -3.05 3.27 2.56
C LEU A 27 -1.67 3.30 3.21
N TYR A 28 -1.43 4.28 4.07
CA TYR A 28 -0.15 4.40 4.79
C TYR A 28 -0.02 3.31 5.87
N LEU A 29 0.97 2.45 5.69
CA LEU A 29 1.30 1.36 6.58
C LEU A 29 2.25 1.82 7.69
N ASN A 30 2.01 1.34 8.91
CA ASN A 30 2.92 1.57 10.03
C ASN A 30 4.25 0.85 9.80
N GLN A 31 5.37 1.50 10.15
CA GLN A 31 6.69 0.88 10.11
C GLN A 31 7.52 1.17 11.36
N MET A 32 8.46 0.28 11.65
CA MET A 32 9.29 0.31 12.87
C MET A 32 10.69 0.95 12.65
N GLY A 33 10.91 1.62 11.52
CA GLY A 33 12.20 2.28 11.24
C GLY A 33 13.40 1.34 11.11
N VAL A 34 13.18 0.05 10.80
CA VAL A 34 14.24 -0.98 10.65
C VAL A 34 14.74 -1.15 9.22
N PHE A 35 14.13 -0.44 8.26
CA PHE A 35 14.49 -0.49 6.85
C PHE A 35 15.19 0.80 6.42
N ASN A 36 16.21 0.66 5.59
CA ASN A 36 16.82 1.74 4.83
C ASN A 36 16.10 1.88 3.49
N PHE A 37 15.87 3.14 3.10
CA PHE A 37 15.49 3.50 1.74
C PHE A 37 16.73 3.44 0.83
N VAL A 38 16.66 2.66 -0.25
CA VAL A 38 17.74 2.49 -1.20
C VAL A 38 17.23 2.83 -2.59
N ASP A 39 17.80 3.89 -3.15
CA ASP A 39 17.58 4.34 -4.53
C ASP A 39 18.94 4.35 -5.22
N ASP A 40 19.21 3.28 -5.97
CA ASP A 40 20.47 3.02 -6.68
C ASP A 40 20.32 3.09 -8.20
N GLY A 41 19.14 3.48 -8.71
CA GLY A 41 18.86 3.56 -10.14
C GLY A 41 18.70 2.21 -10.84
N SER A 42 18.64 1.10 -10.11
CA SER A 42 18.44 -0.24 -10.70
C SER A 42 17.10 -0.38 -11.44
N LEU A 43 16.08 0.36 -11.01
CA LEU A 43 14.75 0.42 -11.62
C LEU A 43 14.31 1.89 -11.70
N PRO A 44 14.16 2.47 -12.91
CA PRO A 44 13.70 3.84 -13.06
C PRO A 44 12.35 4.09 -12.36
N GLY A 45 12.26 5.15 -11.56
CA GLY A 45 11.06 5.51 -10.80
C GLY A 45 10.73 4.57 -9.63
N CYS A 46 11.65 3.67 -9.25
CA CYS A 46 11.46 2.72 -8.17
C CYS A 46 12.63 2.79 -7.18
N ALA A 47 12.33 2.51 -5.91
CA ALA A 47 13.30 2.33 -4.85
C ALA A 47 12.99 1.06 -4.08
N VAL A 48 13.94 0.60 -3.26
CA VAL A 48 13.77 -0.60 -2.44
C VAL A 48 13.96 -0.30 -0.96
N LEU A 49 13.23 -1.04 -0.11
CA LEU A 49 13.40 -1.03 1.33
C LEU A 49 14.19 -2.27 1.74
N LYS A 50 15.36 -2.07 2.36
CA LYS A 50 16.25 -3.15 2.81
C LYS A 50 16.51 -3.04 4.30
N LEU A 51 16.50 -4.17 5.02
CA LEU A 51 16.84 -4.18 6.44
C LEU A 51 18.19 -3.50 6.68
N SER A 52 18.25 -2.62 7.67
CA SER A 52 19.51 -1.98 8.07
C SER A 52 20.48 -2.98 8.72
N ASP A 53 19.94 -3.97 9.42
CA ASP A 53 20.67 -5.02 10.14
C ASP A 53 19.77 -6.27 10.19
N GLY A 54 20.32 -7.44 9.86
CA GLY A 54 19.60 -8.72 9.87
C GLY A 54 19.04 -9.09 11.24
N ARG A 55 19.66 -8.63 12.34
CA ARG A 55 19.18 -8.85 13.71
C ARG A 55 17.86 -8.13 14.01
N LYS A 56 17.57 -7.03 13.29
CA LYS A 56 16.31 -6.27 13.44
C LYS A 56 15.14 -6.90 12.69
N ARG A 57 15.34 -8.03 12.01
CA ARG A 57 14.28 -8.70 11.23
C ARG A 57 13.06 -9.04 12.08
N SER A 58 13.26 -9.57 13.29
CA SER A 58 12.20 -9.93 14.23
C SER A 58 11.50 -8.71 14.85
N MET A 59 12.10 -7.52 14.76
CA MET A 59 11.50 -6.27 15.23
C MET A 59 10.54 -5.65 14.20
N SER A 60 10.51 -6.16 12.97
CA SER A 60 9.62 -5.65 11.92
C SER A 60 8.20 -6.18 12.09
N LEU A 61 7.20 -5.29 11.98
CA LEU A 61 5.79 -5.67 11.82
C LEU A 61 5.53 -6.53 10.58
N TRP A 62 6.41 -6.43 9.58
CA TRP A 62 6.23 -7.00 8.24
C TRP A 62 7.17 -8.19 8.00
N VAL A 63 7.59 -8.89 9.06
CA VAL A 63 8.64 -9.91 9.04
C VAL A 63 8.41 -11.00 7.99
N GLU A 64 7.16 -11.43 7.79
CA GLU A 64 6.79 -12.46 6.81
C GLU A 64 6.99 -12.02 5.34
N PHE A 65 7.04 -10.71 5.09
CA PHE A 65 7.20 -10.13 3.76
C PHE A 65 8.66 -9.79 3.41
N ILE A 66 9.59 -10.02 4.34
CA ILE A 66 11.02 -9.79 4.13
C ILE A 66 11.61 -11.00 3.39
N THR A 67 12.28 -10.76 2.27
CA THR A 67 12.98 -11.80 1.50
C THR A 67 14.17 -12.38 2.28
N ALA A 68 14.71 -13.52 1.82
CA ALA A 68 15.94 -14.07 2.38
C ALA A 68 17.12 -13.08 2.30
N SER A 69 17.15 -12.26 1.25
CA SER A 69 18.13 -11.18 1.03
C SER A 69 17.86 -9.89 1.81
N GLY A 70 16.81 -9.84 2.63
CA GLY A 70 16.52 -8.72 3.53
C GLY A 70 15.72 -7.56 2.91
N TYR A 71 15.16 -7.72 1.71
CA TYR A 71 14.30 -6.71 1.08
C TYR A 71 12.85 -6.89 1.52
N LEU A 72 12.15 -5.77 1.76
CA LEU A 72 10.71 -5.81 2.00
C LEU A 72 9.95 -5.91 0.67
N SER A 73 9.20 -7.00 0.48
CA SER A 73 8.53 -7.26 -0.78
C SER A 73 7.17 -6.56 -0.89
N ALA A 74 7.11 -5.47 -1.66
CA ALA A 74 5.85 -4.79 -1.99
C ALA A 74 4.82 -5.72 -2.65
N ARG A 75 5.28 -6.64 -3.52
CA ARG A 75 4.42 -7.62 -4.20
C ARG A 75 3.76 -8.58 -3.20
N LYS A 76 4.50 -9.11 -2.22
CA LYS A 76 3.94 -10.02 -1.22
C LYS A 76 2.95 -9.30 -0.29
N ILE A 77 3.26 -8.08 0.12
CA ILE A 77 2.35 -7.23 0.91
C ILE A 77 1.05 -7.02 0.15
N ARG A 78 1.14 -6.58 -1.12
CA ARG A 78 -0.04 -6.33 -1.95
C ARG A 78 -0.87 -7.59 -2.19
N SER A 79 -0.24 -8.73 -2.46
CA SER A 79 -0.96 -10.00 -2.63
C SER A 79 -1.72 -10.40 -1.37
N ARG A 80 -1.10 -10.30 -0.19
CA ARG A 80 -1.79 -10.56 1.09
C ARG A 80 -2.94 -9.58 1.31
N PHE A 81 -2.70 -8.30 1.05
CA PHE A 81 -3.70 -7.25 1.18
C PHE A 81 -4.90 -7.48 0.24
N GLN A 82 -4.65 -7.90 -1.01
CA GLN A 82 -5.70 -8.24 -1.97
C GLN A 82 -6.61 -9.36 -1.45
N THR A 83 -6.05 -10.43 -0.88
CA THR A 83 -6.86 -11.51 -0.27
C THR A 83 -7.72 -10.99 0.88
N LEU A 84 -7.17 -10.12 1.74
CA LEU A 84 -7.92 -9.54 2.85
C LEU A 84 -9.06 -8.64 2.36
N VAL A 85 -8.80 -7.82 1.34
CA VAL A 85 -9.81 -6.91 0.77
C VAL A 85 -10.90 -7.70 0.04
N ALA A 86 -10.57 -8.78 -0.67
CA ALA A 86 -11.55 -9.67 -1.28
C ALA A 86 -12.53 -10.20 -0.24
N GLN A 87 -12.01 -10.77 0.86
CA GLN A 87 -12.83 -11.29 1.96
C GLN A 87 -13.63 -10.19 2.66
N ALA A 88 -13.09 -8.98 2.76
CA ALA A 88 -13.79 -7.85 3.33
C ALA A 88 -14.96 -7.39 2.45
N CYS A 89 -14.81 -7.42 1.12
CA CYS A 89 -15.90 -7.08 0.20
C CYS A 89 -17.10 -8.02 0.35
N ASP A 90 -16.87 -9.29 0.65
CA ASP A 90 -17.94 -10.27 0.85
C ASP A 90 -18.70 -10.07 2.16
N LYS A 91 -18.07 -9.44 3.16
CA LYS A 91 -18.56 -9.35 4.54
C LYS A 91 -18.97 -7.94 4.98
N CYS A 92 -18.55 -6.91 4.27
CA CYS A 92 -18.79 -5.53 4.70
C CYS A 92 -20.26 -5.13 4.57
N ALA A 93 -20.63 -4.02 5.23
CA ALA A 93 -21.97 -3.45 5.16
C ALA A 93 -22.39 -3.07 3.71
N TYR A 94 -21.42 -2.85 2.83
CA TYR A 94 -21.62 -2.44 1.44
C TYR A 94 -21.41 -3.58 0.43
N ARG A 95 -21.41 -4.86 0.86
CA ARG A 95 -21.12 -6.03 0.01
C ARG A 95 -21.95 -6.14 -1.27
N ASP A 96 -23.16 -5.58 -1.27
CA ASP A 96 -24.07 -5.60 -2.42
C ASP A 96 -23.72 -4.52 -3.45
N SER A 97 -22.95 -3.50 -3.05
CA SER A 97 -22.56 -2.36 -3.89
C SER A 97 -21.06 -2.25 -4.12
N VAL A 98 -20.23 -3.07 -3.48
CA VAL A 98 -18.77 -3.03 -3.60
C VAL A 98 -18.27 -4.40 -4.03
N LYS A 99 -17.58 -4.45 -5.17
CA LYS A 99 -16.95 -5.65 -5.70
C LYS A 99 -15.47 -5.40 -5.94
N MET A 100 -14.63 -6.40 -5.69
CA MET A 100 -13.22 -6.32 -6.09
C MET A 100 -13.11 -6.63 -7.59
N ILE A 101 -12.31 -5.85 -8.33
CA ILE A 101 -12.03 -6.10 -9.74
C ILE A 101 -11.06 -7.28 -9.86
N ALA A 102 -11.40 -8.25 -10.71
CA ALA A 102 -10.60 -9.45 -10.97
C ALA A 102 -9.48 -9.20 -12.01
N ASP A 103 -8.65 -10.22 -12.25
CA ASP A 103 -7.61 -10.25 -13.30
C ASP A 103 -6.57 -9.12 -13.22
N THR A 104 -6.29 -8.64 -12.02
CA THR A 104 -5.26 -7.64 -11.74
C THR A 104 -4.49 -7.96 -10.46
N THR A 105 -3.23 -7.54 -10.38
CA THR A 105 -2.44 -7.61 -9.14
C THR A 105 -2.66 -6.41 -8.23
N GLU A 106 -3.38 -5.39 -8.70
CA GLU A 106 -3.73 -4.21 -7.92
C GLU A 106 -5.01 -4.44 -7.12
N VAL A 107 -5.13 -3.76 -5.98
CA VAL A 107 -6.35 -3.82 -5.17
C VAL A 107 -7.30 -2.74 -5.66
N LYS A 108 -8.22 -3.12 -6.54
CA LYS A 108 -9.23 -2.20 -7.09
C LYS A 108 -10.64 -2.62 -6.69
N LEU A 109 -11.40 -1.65 -6.22
CA LEU A 109 -12.82 -1.79 -5.89
C LEU A 109 -13.65 -1.13 -6.96
N ARG A 110 -14.74 -1.78 -7.37
CA ARG A 110 -15.84 -1.19 -8.13
C ARG A 110 -16.99 -0.93 -7.18
N ILE A 111 -17.41 0.33 -7.08
CA ILE A 111 -18.48 0.79 -6.20
C ILE A 111 -19.67 1.21 -7.07
N ARG A 112 -20.84 0.58 -6.80
CA ARG A 112 -22.12 0.82 -7.49
C ARG A 112 -22.01 0.74 -9.01
N GLU A 113 -21.17 -0.17 -9.51
CA GLU A 113 -20.86 -0.35 -10.93
C GLU A 113 -20.39 0.93 -11.66
N ARG A 114 -20.00 1.98 -10.93
CA ARG A 114 -19.70 3.30 -11.49
C ARG A 114 -18.32 3.81 -11.13
N PHE A 115 -17.94 3.70 -9.86
CA PHE A 115 -16.69 4.26 -9.38
C PHE A 115 -15.64 3.17 -9.23
N VAL A 116 -14.41 3.46 -9.66
CA VAL A 116 -13.26 2.59 -9.45
C VAL A 116 -12.33 3.24 -8.45
N VAL A 117 -11.98 2.50 -7.40
CA VAL A 117 -11.06 2.97 -6.36
C VAL A 117 -9.91 1.97 -6.25
N GLN A 118 -8.69 2.40 -6.58
CA GLN A 118 -7.47 1.65 -6.28
C GLN A 118 -7.05 1.95 -4.84
N ILE A 119 -6.66 0.92 -4.08
CA ILE A 119 -6.08 1.08 -2.75
C ILE A 119 -4.62 0.61 -2.79
N THR A 120 -3.70 1.54 -2.57
CA THR A 120 -2.25 1.32 -2.72
C THR A 120 -1.57 1.31 -1.35
N PRO A 121 -1.16 0.13 -0.83
CA PRO A 121 -0.39 0.06 0.41
C PRO A 121 0.97 0.74 0.23
N SER A 122 1.29 1.69 1.11
CA SER A 122 2.46 2.56 0.96
C SER A 122 3.14 2.85 2.28
N PHE A 123 4.43 3.22 2.22
CA PHE A 123 5.19 3.70 3.37
C PHE A 123 5.57 5.17 3.15
N LYS A 124 5.24 6.03 4.12
CA LYS A 124 5.70 7.42 4.13
C LYS A 124 7.18 7.44 4.52
N CYS A 125 8.03 7.94 3.64
CA CYS A 125 9.47 8.07 3.85
C CYS A 125 9.79 9.53 4.21
N SER A 126 9.95 9.81 5.50
CA SER A 126 10.26 11.16 6.00
C SER A 126 11.77 11.33 6.21
N GLY A 127 12.30 12.53 5.93
CA GLY A 127 13.69 12.87 6.21
C GLY A 127 14.72 12.27 5.24
N VAL A 128 14.27 11.76 4.09
CA VAL A 128 15.12 11.25 3.00
C VAL A 128 14.61 11.82 1.69
N TRP A 129 15.53 12.26 0.83
CA TRP A 129 15.23 12.64 -0.55
C TRP A 129 15.77 11.57 -1.50
N PRO A 130 14.99 11.07 -2.48
CA PRO A 130 15.49 10.11 -3.46
C PRO A 130 16.68 10.68 -4.25
N ARG A 131 17.62 9.83 -4.64
CA ARG A 131 18.79 10.26 -5.45
C ARG A 131 18.42 10.54 -6.90
N SER A 132 17.35 9.89 -7.37
CA SER A 132 16.83 9.99 -8.74
C SER A 132 15.82 11.13 -8.96
N ALA A 133 15.53 11.95 -7.93
CA ALA A 133 14.54 13.03 -7.96
C ALA A 133 15.08 14.34 -8.55
#